data_AF-A0A6N8V168-F1
#
_entry.id   AF-A0A6N8V168-F1
#
_cell.length_a   1.000
_cell.length_b   1.000
_cell.length_c   1.000
_cell.angle_alpha   90.00
_cell.angle_beta   90.00
_cell.angle_gamma   90.00
#
_symmetry.space_group_name_H-M   'P 1'
#
loop_
_entity.id
_entity.type
_entity.pdbx_description
1 polymer ?
#
loop_
_entity_poly.entity_id
_entity_poly.type
_entity_poly.pdbx_seq_one_letter_code
_entity_poly.pdbx_strand_id
1 'polypeptide(L)'
;MAHREAPAVDRSGRLWSRGVDSLGDRRLRNDRTGRGVSVAVIDSGVNPNHPHIGRVAGGARIKLSGDVGEDYVDRLGHGTAVFAAIQEKAPAADIHAVRVFGDRLRTSARALVAAVDWAAERKMRVVNLSLGTLREEHADALAGAVGRLA
;
A
#
# COMPACT_ATOMS: atom_id res chain seq x y z
N MET A 1 -17.23 9.13 -37.42
CA MET A 1 -17.90 9.95 -36.38
C MET A 1 -17.74 9.21 -35.06
N ALA A 2 -17.05 9.79 -34.07
CA ALA A 2 -16.84 9.14 -32.78
C ALA A 2 -18.08 9.37 -31.89
N HIS A 3 -18.73 8.28 -31.47
CA HIS A 3 -19.78 8.32 -30.48
C HIS A 3 -19.17 8.71 -29.12
N ARG A 4 -19.56 9.87 -28.58
CA ARG A 4 -19.28 10.22 -27.17
C ARG A 4 -20.38 9.62 -26.31
N GLU A 5 -20.02 8.72 -25.40
CA GLU A 5 -20.92 8.29 -24.33
C GLU A 5 -21.16 9.46 -23.36
N ALA A 6 -22.42 9.60 -22.93
CA ALA A 6 -22.81 10.59 -21.94
C ALA A 6 -22.29 10.18 -20.55
N PRO A 7 -21.84 11.13 -19.72
CA PRO A 7 -21.31 10.82 -18.39
C PRO A 7 -22.40 10.27 -17.46
N ALA A 8 -22.06 9.26 -16.67
CA ALA A 8 -22.94 8.73 -15.64
C ALA A 8 -23.24 9.81 -14.59
N VAL A 9 -24.52 9.93 -14.22
CA VAL A 9 -25.05 10.82 -13.19
C VAL A 9 -25.80 10.00 -12.13
N ASP A 10 -25.80 10.46 -10.88
CA ASP A 10 -26.63 9.86 -9.84
C ASP A 10 -28.11 10.24 -10.00
N ARG A 11 -28.98 9.68 -9.14
CA ARG A 11 -30.44 9.88 -9.18
C ARG A 11 -30.88 11.32 -8.86
N SER A 12 -29.96 12.18 -8.43
CA SER A 12 -30.19 13.62 -8.21
C SER A 12 -29.68 14.50 -9.35
N GLY A 13 -29.11 13.89 -10.41
CA GLY A 13 -28.55 14.59 -11.56
C GLY A 13 -27.11 15.07 -11.36
N ARG A 14 -26.41 14.62 -10.30
CA ARG A 14 -25.02 15.00 -10.04
C ARG A 14 -24.07 14.06 -10.77
N LEU A 15 -23.06 14.63 -11.45
CA LEU A 15 -22.02 13.87 -12.16
C LEU A 15 -21.17 13.08 -11.16
N TRP A 16 -20.93 11.80 -11.45
CA TRP A 16 -19.91 11.04 -10.73
C TRP A 16 -18.52 11.61 -11.06
N SER A 17 -17.87 12.30 -10.11
CA SER A 17 -16.46 12.65 -10.25
C SER A 17 -15.58 11.43 -9.90
N ARG A 18 -14.60 11.13 -10.77
CA ARG A 18 -13.50 10.22 -10.39
C ARG A 18 -12.84 10.81 -9.15
N GLY A 19 -12.62 9.98 -8.13
CA GLY A 19 -12.38 10.42 -6.76
C GLY A 19 -11.28 11.48 -6.57
N VAL A 20 -11.43 12.21 -5.47
CA VAL A 20 -10.58 13.26 -4.84
C VAL A 20 -10.81 14.74 -5.17
N ASP A 21 -11.97 15.13 -5.72
CA ASP A 21 -12.33 16.54 -5.93
C ASP A 21 -13.45 17.04 -5.00
N SER A 22 -13.33 16.78 -3.70
CA SER A 22 -14.09 17.54 -2.71
C SER A 22 -13.26 17.80 -1.46
N LEU A 23 -13.03 19.10 -1.21
CA LEU A 23 -12.41 19.74 -0.03
C LEU A 23 -10.88 19.99 -0.12
N GLY A 24 -10.51 21.27 -0.34
CA GLY A 24 -9.21 21.80 0.10
C GLY A 24 -8.43 22.60 -0.95
N ASP A 25 -8.14 23.87 -0.63
CA ASP A 25 -7.32 24.84 -1.36
C ASP A 25 -6.09 24.21 -2.05
N ARG A 26 -5.95 24.46 -3.36
CA ARG A 26 -4.87 23.97 -4.24
C ARG A 26 -3.47 24.33 -3.72
N ARG A 27 -3.36 25.38 -2.91
CA ARG A 27 -2.10 25.79 -2.25
C ARG A 27 -1.68 24.84 -1.11
N LEU A 28 -2.63 24.27 -0.36
CA LEU A 28 -2.35 23.29 0.70
C LEU A 28 -1.87 21.94 0.16
N ARG A 29 -2.15 21.63 -1.12
CA ARG A 29 -1.66 20.40 -1.79
C ARG A 29 -0.15 20.45 -2.08
N ASN A 30 0.41 21.62 -2.36
CA ASN A 30 1.83 21.72 -2.73
C ASN A 30 2.79 21.48 -1.54
N ASP A 31 2.34 21.72 -0.32
CA ASP A 31 3.18 21.55 0.88
C ASP A 31 3.00 20.17 1.55
N ARG A 32 1.99 19.39 1.14
CA ARG A 32 1.65 18.08 1.73
C ARG A 32 2.18 16.91 0.90
N THR A 33 3.48 16.90 0.68
CA THR A 33 4.17 15.90 -0.15
C THR A 33 4.46 14.58 0.56
N GLY A 34 4.21 14.49 1.88
CA GLY A 34 4.63 13.36 2.71
C GLY A 34 6.12 13.39 3.06
N ARG A 35 6.81 14.52 2.91
CA ARG A 35 8.23 14.64 3.28
C ARG A 35 8.46 14.24 4.74
N GLY A 36 9.49 13.43 4.96
CA GLY A 36 9.82 12.89 6.28
C GLY A 36 8.86 11.78 6.72
N VAL A 37 7.90 11.36 5.87
CA VAL A 37 6.94 10.34 6.22
C VAL A 37 7.42 8.95 5.79
N SER A 38 7.80 8.07 6.71
CA SER A 38 7.97 6.63 6.47
C SER A 38 6.62 5.90 6.27
N VAL A 39 6.52 5.09 5.21
CA VAL A 39 5.36 4.27 4.88
C VAL A 39 5.81 2.85 4.55
N ALA A 40 5.17 1.83 5.12
CA ALA A 40 5.33 0.44 4.71
C ALA A 40 4.14 -0.01 3.84
N VAL A 41 4.42 -0.54 2.66
CA VAL A 41 3.43 -1.17 1.78
C VAL A 41 3.58 -2.69 1.88
N ILE A 42 2.71 -3.34 2.65
CA ILE A 42 2.68 -4.79 2.84
C ILE A 42 1.82 -5.42 1.74
N ASP A 43 2.45 -5.98 0.71
CA ASP A 43 1.79 -6.51 -0.49
C ASP A 43 2.69 -7.51 -1.26
N SER A 44 2.61 -7.59 -2.59
CA SER A 44 3.40 -8.50 -3.43
C SER A 44 4.82 -8.02 -3.73
N GLY A 45 5.19 -6.85 -3.23
CA GLY A 45 6.45 -6.17 -3.47
C GLY A 45 6.28 -4.90 -4.30
N VAL A 46 7.39 -4.38 -4.84
CA VAL A 46 7.39 -3.32 -5.86
C VAL A 46 8.34 -3.69 -6.99
N ASN A 47 8.00 -3.39 -8.24
CA ASN A 47 8.94 -3.40 -9.36
C ASN A 47 9.63 -2.03 -9.46
N PRO A 48 10.90 -1.86 -9.06
CA PRO A 48 11.58 -0.56 -9.07
C PRO A 48 11.83 -0.02 -10.48
N ASN A 49 11.78 -0.88 -11.50
CA ASN A 49 12.02 -0.50 -12.90
C ASN A 49 10.72 -0.12 -13.63
N HIS A 50 9.56 -0.13 -12.94
CA HIS A 50 8.30 0.23 -13.56
C HIS A 50 8.23 1.77 -13.79
N PRO A 51 7.78 2.26 -14.97
CA PRO A 51 7.85 3.68 -15.31
C PRO A 51 7.12 4.65 -14.36
N HIS A 52 6.13 4.15 -13.64
CA HIS A 52 5.35 4.91 -12.65
C HIS A 52 5.94 4.87 -11.23
N ILE A 53 7.06 4.18 -11.02
CA ILE A 53 7.73 4.10 -9.73
C ILE A 53 8.93 5.04 -9.74
N GLY A 54 8.89 6.02 -8.85
CA GLY A 54 10.03 6.89 -8.55
C GLY A 54 11.03 6.21 -7.62
N ARG A 55 11.20 6.74 -6.41
CA ARG A 55 12.11 6.18 -5.39
C ARG A 55 11.43 5.08 -4.58
N VAL A 56 12.14 3.97 -4.35
CA VAL A 56 11.83 2.98 -3.32
C VAL A 56 12.84 3.15 -2.19
N ALA A 57 12.39 3.42 -0.96
CA ALA A 57 13.27 3.70 0.18
C ALA A 57 13.96 2.43 0.73
N GLY A 58 13.44 1.26 0.36
CA GLY A 58 13.97 -0.05 0.71
C GLY A 58 12.84 -1.07 0.79
N GLY A 59 13.13 -2.25 1.33
CA GLY A 59 12.10 -3.26 1.51
C GLY A 59 12.60 -4.56 2.09
N ALA A 60 11.68 -5.50 2.27
CA ALA A 60 11.96 -6.84 2.73
C ALA A 60 11.01 -7.86 2.09
N ARG A 61 11.43 -9.12 2.15
CA ARG A 61 10.57 -10.28 1.92
C ARG A 61 10.21 -10.91 3.24
N ILE A 62 8.94 -11.18 3.48
CA ILE A 62 8.49 -12.01 4.60
C ILE A 62 8.00 -13.34 4.04
N LYS A 63 8.68 -14.43 4.41
CA LYS A 63 8.32 -15.78 4.00
C LYS A 63 7.06 -16.25 4.75
N LEU A 64 6.41 -17.31 4.26
CA LEU A 64 5.27 -17.93 4.95
C LEU A 64 5.61 -18.42 6.37
N SER A 65 6.89 -18.73 6.62
CA SER A 65 7.45 -19.06 7.93
C SER A 65 7.62 -17.85 8.86
N GLY A 66 7.42 -16.62 8.37
CA GLY A 66 7.71 -15.39 9.09
C GLY A 66 9.16 -14.92 8.97
N ASP A 67 10.05 -15.69 8.32
CA ASP A 67 11.46 -15.28 8.17
C ASP A 67 11.57 -14.07 7.25
N VAL A 68 12.42 -13.12 7.65
CA VAL A 68 12.73 -11.91 6.90
C VAL A 68 13.88 -12.18 5.92
N GLY A 69 13.74 -11.71 4.70
CA GLY A 69 14.78 -11.64 3.69
C GLY A 69 14.74 -10.31 2.94
N GLU A 70 15.55 -10.15 1.91
CA GLU A 70 15.79 -8.84 1.27
C GLU A 70 15.03 -8.63 -0.05
N ASP A 71 14.42 -9.68 -0.63
CA ASP A 71 13.76 -9.62 -1.94
C ASP A 71 12.34 -9.02 -1.89
N TYR A 72 12.27 -7.69 -2.00
CA TYR A 72 11.01 -6.95 -2.10
C TYR A 72 10.48 -6.80 -3.55
N VAL A 73 11.07 -7.49 -4.54
CA VAL A 73 10.72 -7.30 -5.95
C VAL A 73 9.38 -7.95 -6.27
N ASP A 74 8.48 -7.15 -6.83
CA ASP A 74 7.15 -7.60 -7.25
C ASP A 74 7.22 -8.47 -8.51
N ARG A 75 6.49 -9.59 -8.48
CA ARG A 75 6.33 -10.52 -9.60
C ARG A 75 4.85 -10.72 -9.99
N LEU A 76 3.93 -10.09 -9.26
CA LEU A 76 2.47 -10.21 -9.45
C LEU A 76 1.83 -8.90 -9.93
N GLY A 77 2.48 -7.76 -9.66
CA GLY A 77 2.08 -6.43 -10.14
C GLY A 77 1.14 -5.66 -9.22
N HIS A 78 0.37 -6.34 -8.35
CA HIS A 78 -0.58 -5.70 -7.44
C HIS A 78 0.12 -4.73 -6.47
N GLY A 79 1.19 -5.18 -5.80
CA GLY A 79 1.96 -4.34 -4.89
C GLY A 79 2.59 -3.14 -5.57
N THR A 80 3.04 -3.27 -6.83
CA THR A 80 3.53 -2.15 -7.63
C THR A 80 2.43 -1.11 -7.87
N ALA A 81 1.19 -1.54 -8.17
CA ALA A 81 0.06 -0.64 -8.37
C ALA A 81 -0.33 0.10 -7.06
N VAL A 82 -0.37 -0.63 -5.93
CA VAL A 82 -0.64 -0.06 -4.61
C VAL A 82 0.44 0.95 -4.22
N PHE A 83 1.72 0.60 -4.44
CA PHE A 83 2.85 1.49 -4.18
C PHE A 83 2.75 2.78 -4.99
N ALA A 84 2.47 2.67 -6.30
CA ALA A 84 2.32 3.83 -7.18
C ALA A 84 1.17 4.75 -6.72
N ALA A 85 0.04 4.19 -6.30
CA ALA A 85 -1.09 4.97 -5.80
C ALA A 85 -0.75 5.78 -4.54
N ILE A 86 0.01 5.19 -3.60
CA ILE A 86 0.49 5.90 -2.41
C ILE A 86 1.51 6.97 -2.78
N GLN A 87 2.46 6.63 -3.66
CA GLN A 87 3.49 7.56 -4.14
C GLN A 87 2.87 8.78 -4.84
N GLU A 88 1.80 8.61 -5.61
CA GLU A 88 1.09 9.71 -6.27
C GLU A 88 0.57 10.75 -5.26
N LYS A 89 0.12 10.30 -4.08
CA LYS A 89 -0.41 11.19 -3.03
C LYS A 89 0.68 11.73 -2.11
N ALA A 90 1.76 10.98 -1.91
CA ALA A 90 2.87 11.32 -1.02
C ALA A 90 4.23 11.18 -1.73
N PRO A 91 4.52 12.01 -2.75
CA PRO A 91 5.68 11.84 -3.62
C PRO A 91 7.04 12.04 -2.92
N ALA A 92 7.06 12.68 -1.76
CA ALA A 92 8.27 12.90 -0.96
C ALA A 92 8.36 11.97 0.27
N ALA A 93 7.44 11.01 0.43
CA ALA A 93 7.51 10.00 1.49
C ALA A 93 8.66 9.01 1.27
N ASP A 94 9.10 8.38 2.37
CA ASP A 94 10.01 7.25 2.39
C ASP A 94 9.17 5.97 2.38
N ILE A 95 8.86 5.49 1.18
CA ILE A 95 7.98 4.34 0.99
C ILE A 95 8.83 3.06 0.86
N HIS A 96 8.60 2.11 1.76
CA HIS A 96 9.22 0.80 1.81
C HIS A 96 8.27 -0.30 1.33
N ALA A 97 8.77 -1.25 0.55
CA ALA A 97 8.00 -2.39 0.08
C ALA A 97 8.22 -3.63 0.95
N VAL A 98 7.16 -4.21 1.49
CA VAL A 98 7.21 -5.43 2.29
C VAL A 98 6.46 -6.52 1.54
N ARG A 99 7.21 -7.42 0.89
CA ARG A 99 6.66 -8.50 0.08
C ARG A 99 6.25 -9.67 0.96
N VAL A 100 4.96 -9.95 1.04
CA VAL A 100 4.37 -11.08 1.80
C VAL A 100 3.80 -12.18 0.90
N PHE A 101 3.74 -11.95 -0.40
CA PHE A 101 3.31 -12.94 -1.39
C PHE A 101 4.50 -13.59 -2.10
N GLY A 102 4.36 -14.88 -2.40
CA GLY A 102 5.28 -15.63 -3.25
C GLY A 102 4.96 -15.41 -4.74
N ASP A 103 4.75 -16.52 -5.46
CA ASP A 103 4.36 -16.51 -6.89
C ASP A 103 2.84 -16.62 -7.08
N ARG A 104 2.09 -16.60 -5.97
CA ARG A 104 0.62 -16.58 -5.92
C ARG A 104 0.18 -15.61 -4.83
N LEU A 105 -1.04 -15.07 -4.95
CA LEU A 105 -1.68 -14.21 -3.94
C LEU A 105 -2.15 -15.04 -2.71
N ARG A 106 -1.21 -15.71 -2.06
CA ARG A 106 -1.42 -16.45 -0.81
C ARG A 106 -0.31 -16.11 0.16
N THR A 107 -0.70 -15.80 1.39
CA THR A 107 0.20 -15.54 2.51
C THR A 107 -0.33 -16.24 3.77
N SER A 108 0.43 -16.22 4.86
CA SER A 108 0.03 -16.81 6.14
C SER A 108 -0.20 -15.72 7.18
N ALA A 109 -1.04 -15.99 8.19
CA ALA A 109 -1.20 -15.08 9.32
C ALA A 109 0.14 -14.80 10.00
N ARG A 110 1.01 -15.82 10.09
CA ARG A 110 2.38 -15.69 10.61
C ARG A 110 3.23 -14.70 9.81
N ALA A 111 3.17 -14.76 8.48
CA ALA A 111 3.87 -13.80 7.62
C ALA A 111 3.32 -12.38 7.78
N LEU A 112 2.00 -12.21 7.93
CA LEU A 112 1.39 -10.90 8.15
C LEU A 112 1.79 -10.30 9.49
N VAL A 113 1.79 -11.11 10.57
CA VAL A 113 2.28 -10.69 11.88
C VAL A 113 3.73 -10.24 11.78
N ALA A 114 4.61 -11.05 11.19
CA ALA A 114 6.02 -10.70 11.00
C ALA A 114 6.23 -9.45 10.11
N ALA A 115 5.37 -9.21 9.13
CA ALA A 115 5.41 -8.01 8.30
C ALA A 115 5.03 -6.74 9.07
N VAL A 116 4.01 -6.83 9.93
CA VAL A 116 3.61 -5.73 10.83
C VAL A 116 4.70 -5.47 11.86
N ASP A 117 5.30 -6.53 12.43
CA ASP A 117 6.43 -6.41 13.36
C ASP A 117 7.64 -5.75 12.70
N TRP A 118 7.99 -6.15 11.48
CA TRP A 118 9.05 -5.52 10.70
C TRP A 118 8.83 -4.01 10.53
N ALA A 119 7.57 -3.60 10.32
CA ALA A 119 7.19 -2.20 10.18
C ALA A 119 7.25 -1.45 11.52
N ALA A 120 6.81 -2.08 12.62
CA ALA A 120 6.88 -1.54 13.97
C ALA A 120 8.34 -1.31 14.43
N GLU A 121 9.21 -2.30 14.25
CA GLU A 121 10.64 -2.22 14.58
C GLU A 121 11.33 -1.05 13.87
N ARG A 122 10.90 -0.75 12.64
CA ARG A 122 11.43 0.36 11.82
C ARG A 122 10.67 1.66 12.00
N LYS A 123 9.72 1.71 12.95
CA LYS A 123 8.93 2.91 13.28
C LYS A 123 8.26 3.51 12.04
N MET A 124 7.69 2.64 11.21
CA MET A 124 6.90 3.05 10.05
C MET A 124 5.64 3.76 10.57
N ARG A 125 5.45 5.02 10.20
CA ARG A 125 4.32 5.81 10.71
C ARG A 125 3.00 5.45 10.06
N VAL A 126 3.07 4.95 8.83
CA VAL A 126 1.91 4.47 8.08
C VAL A 126 2.21 3.07 7.59
N VAL A 127 1.28 2.16 7.83
CA VAL A 127 1.33 0.80 7.30
C VAL A 127 0.10 0.60 6.44
N ASN A 128 0.32 0.36 5.14
CA ASN A 128 -0.73 -0.03 4.22
C ASN A 128 -0.72 -1.55 4.04
N LEU A 129 -1.89 -2.17 4.17
CA LEU A 129 -2.09 -3.60 4.01
C LEU A 129 -3.34 -3.83 3.14
N SER A 130 -3.12 -4.05 1.85
CA SER A 130 -4.19 -4.16 0.84
C SER A 130 -4.61 -5.62 0.63
N LEU A 131 -4.93 -6.31 1.74
CA LEU A 131 -5.34 -7.71 1.77
C LEU A 131 -6.19 -7.98 3.03
N GLY A 132 -6.84 -9.13 3.10
CA GLY A 132 -7.64 -9.52 4.25
C GLY A 132 -7.87 -11.01 4.35
N THR A 133 -8.42 -11.44 5.48
CA THR A 133 -8.82 -12.84 5.74
C THR A 133 -10.21 -12.85 6.38
N LEU A 134 -11.00 -13.88 6.07
CA LEU A 134 -12.28 -14.16 6.73
C LEU A 134 -12.12 -15.17 7.88
N ARG A 135 -10.91 -15.65 8.15
CA ARG A 135 -10.62 -16.62 9.21
C ARG A 135 -10.49 -15.90 10.55
N GLU A 136 -11.52 -16.02 11.38
CA GLU A 136 -11.58 -15.41 12.71
C GLU A 136 -10.48 -15.93 13.65
N GLU A 137 -10.00 -17.17 13.44
CA GLU A 137 -8.90 -17.78 14.21
C GLU A 137 -7.57 -16.99 14.15
N HIS A 138 -7.45 -16.02 13.23
CA HIS A 138 -6.28 -15.15 13.10
C HIS A 138 -6.47 -13.76 13.73
N ALA A 139 -7.68 -13.42 14.18
CA ALA A 139 -8.03 -12.06 14.62
C ALA A 139 -7.14 -11.58 15.76
N ASP A 140 -6.99 -12.37 16.84
CA ASP A 140 -6.21 -11.97 18.01
C ASP A 140 -4.72 -11.77 17.69
N ALA A 141 -4.15 -12.67 16.88
CA ALA A 141 -2.74 -12.57 16.48
C ALA A 141 -2.48 -11.31 15.64
N LEU A 142 -3.38 -10.98 14.71
CA LEU A 142 -3.26 -9.79 13.87
C LEU A 142 -3.53 -8.51 14.67
N ALA A 143 -4.54 -8.51 15.54
CA ALA A 143 -4.83 -7.39 16.43
C ALA A 143 -3.66 -7.11 17.38
N GLY A 144 -3.07 -8.15 17.95
CA GLY A 144 -1.87 -8.04 18.78
C GLY A 144 -0.68 -7.46 18.01
N ALA A 145 -0.51 -7.79 16.73
CA ALA A 145 0.52 -7.19 15.89
C ALA A 145 0.27 -5.71 15.61
N VAL A 146 -0.96 -5.34 15.26
CA VAL A 146 -1.35 -3.94 15.05
C VAL A 146 -1.14 -3.11 16.33
N GLY A 147 -1.44 -3.67 17.50
CA GLY A 147 -1.21 -3.02 18.79
C GLY A 147 0.26 -2.71 19.11
N ARG A 148 1.22 -3.26 18.36
CA ARG A 148 2.65 -2.93 18.49
C ARG A 148 3.10 -1.77 17.61
N LEU A 149 2.26 -1.27 16.70
CA LEU A 149 2.53 -0.06 15.93
C LEU A 149 2.32 1.16 16.85
N ALA A 150 3.42 1.88 17.14
CA ALA A 150 3.45 3.05 18.03
C ALA A 150 3.79 4.33 17.26
#